data_AF-A0A392Q4Z6-F1
#
_entry.id   AF-A0A392Q4Z6-F1
#
_cell.length_a   1.000
_cell.length_b   1.000
_cell.length_c   1.000
_cell.angle_alpha   90.00
_cell.angle_beta   90.00
_cell.angle_gamma   90.00
#
_symmetry.space_group_name_H-M   'P 1'
#
loop_
_entity.id
_entity.type
_entity.pdbx_description
1 polymer ?
#
loop_
_entity_poly.entity_id
_entity_poly.type
_entity_poly.pdbx_seq_one_letter_code
_entity_poly.pdbx_strand_id
1 'polypeptide(L)'
;METLKDFDFTLQYHPGKANVVADALSRKSVLACSAVMASQRELLEMFRDLHLAVKFAPGVLKLGMITISNGLLEEIANCQDDELLMAKRDLIIRGTTTEVKVGPDNILRCNGRVCVHDTKDLRNTILEEAHK
;
A
#
# COMPACT_ATOMS: atom_id res chain seq x y z
N MET A 1 -16.83 -6.68 -24.47
CA MET A 1 -17.48 -6.61 -23.14
C MET A 1 -18.28 -7.88 -23.01
N GLU A 2 -17.94 -8.75 -22.06
CA GLU A 2 -18.70 -9.97 -21.80
C GLU A 2 -19.90 -9.64 -20.91
N THR A 3 -21.04 -10.22 -21.25
CA THR A 3 -22.34 -10.07 -20.59
C THR A 3 -22.80 -11.41 -20.05
N LEU A 4 -23.80 -11.42 -19.16
CA LEU A 4 -24.36 -12.68 -18.62
C LEU A 4 -24.84 -13.67 -19.69
N LYS A 5 -25.09 -13.23 -20.93
CA LYS A 5 -25.47 -14.13 -22.03
C LYS A 5 -24.30 -14.91 -22.63
N ASP A 6 -23.08 -14.48 -22.35
CA ASP A 6 -21.86 -15.08 -22.88
C ASP A 6 -21.34 -16.23 -21.99
N PHE A 7 -21.98 -16.46 -20.84
CA PHE A 7 -21.66 -17.53 -19.90
C PHE A 7 -22.70 -18.64 -19.94
N ASP A 8 -22.26 -19.89 -20.10
CA ASP A 8 -23.13 -21.06 -19.94
C ASP A 8 -23.26 -21.43 -18.46
N PHE A 9 -24.32 -20.94 -17.82
CA PHE A 9 -24.64 -21.25 -16.44
C PHE A 9 -26.13 -21.53 -16.27
N THR A 10 -26.45 -22.34 -15.25
CA THR A 10 -27.83 -22.58 -14.81
C THR A 10 -28.04 -21.91 -13.46
N LEU A 11 -29.03 -21.03 -13.36
CA LEU A 11 -29.35 -20.35 -12.11
C LEU A 11 -30.01 -21.31 -11.12
N GLN A 12 -29.25 -21.83 -10.15
CA GLN A 12 -29.78 -22.68 -9.09
C GLN A 12 -29.99 -21.87 -7.80
N TYR A 13 -31.20 -21.36 -7.61
CA TYR A 13 -31.55 -20.61 -6.40
C TYR A 13 -31.92 -21.57 -5.27
N HIS A 14 -31.19 -21.50 -4.15
CA HIS A 14 -31.47 -22.24 -2.93
C HIS A 14 -31.78 -21.26 -1.79
N PRO A 15 -33.07 -21.00 -1.51
CA PRO A 15 -33.49 -20.12 -0.42
C PRO A 15 -32.83 -20.56 0.89
N GLY A 16 -32.19 -19.61 1.59
CA GLY A 16 -31.59 -19.84 2.92
C GLY A 16 -30.22 -20.52 2.96
N LYS A 17 -29.68 -21.06 1.85
CA LYS A 17 -28.32 -21.64 1.82
C LYS A 17 -27.32 -20.83 0.99
N ALA A 18 -27.72 -20.37 -0.19
CA ALA A 18 -26.84 -19.59 -1.07
C ALA A 18 -26.49 -18.22 -0.47
N ASN A 19 -27.40 -17.66 0.33
CA ASN A 19 -27.21 -16.34 0.94
C ASN A 19 -26.26 -16.37 2.14
N VAL A 20 -26.06 -17.52 2.80
CA VAL A 20 -25.25 -17.58 4.04
C VAL A 20 -23.77 -17.35 3.75
N VAL A 21 -23.26 -17.94 2.66
CA VAL A 21 -21.85 -17.76 2.27
C VAL A 21 -21.61 -16.35 1.73
N ALA A 22 -22.52 -15.85 0.89
CA ALA A 22 -22.45 -14.49 0.36
C ALA A 22 -22.56 -13.43 1.48
N ASP A 23 -23.49 -13.62 2.42
CA ASP A 23 -23.68 -12.76 3.59
C ASP A 23 -22.47 -12.83 4.54
N ALA A 24 -21.92 -14.01 4.80
CA ALA A 24 -20.71 -14.17 5.62
C ALA A 24 -19.48 -13.48 4.99
N LEU A 25 -19.26 -13.64 3.68
CA LEU A 25 -18.18 -12.98 2.95
C LEU A 25 -18.37 -11.46 2.89
N SER A 26 -19.60 -11.00 2.62
CA SER A 26 -19.96 -9.58 2.61
C SER A 26 -19.67 -8.95 3.97
N ARG A 27 -20.13 -9.57 5.07
CA ARG A 27 -19.87 -9.11 6.44
C ARG A 27 -18.39 -9.09 6.77
N LYS A 28 -17.60 -10.09 6.33
CA LYS A 28 -16.15 -10.10 6.55
C LYS A 28 -15.46 -8.90 5.89
N SER A 29 -15.87 -8.53 4.68
CA SER A 29 -15.33 -7.35 3.98
C SER A 29 -15.71 -6.05 4.69
N VAL A 30 -16.97 -5.91 5.13
CA VAL A 30 -17.46 -4.73 5.86
C VAL A 30 -16.77 -4.60 7.21
N LEU A 31 -16.60 -5.69 7.95
CA LEU A 31 -15.89 -5.70 9.22
C LEU A 31 -14.44 -5.28 9.05
N ALA A 32 -13.74 -5.81 8.04
CA ALA A 32 -12.37 -5.40 7.74
C ALA A 32 -12.28 -3.90 7.40
N CYS A 33 -13.18 -3.39 6.55
CA CYS A 33 -13.24 -1.95 6.26
C CYS A 33 -13.53 -1.12 7.51
N SER A 34 -14.46 -1.55 8.37
CA SER A 34 -14.79 -0.83 9.61
C SER A 34 -13.63 -0.81 10.61
N ALA A 35 -12.85 -1.89 10.71
CA ALA A 35 -11.66 -1.95 11.56
C ALA A 35 -10.58 -0.98 11.07
N VAL A 36 -10.35 -0.91 9.76
CA VAL A 36 -9.43 0.07 9.14
C VAL A 36 -9.90 1.51 9.36
N MET A 37 -11.20 1.79 9.23
CA MET A 37 -11.72 3.13 9.49
C MET A 37 -11.65 3.52 10.97
N ALA A 38 -11.87 2.54 11.87
CA ALA A 38 -11.74 2.76 13.31
C ALA A 38 -10.29 3.03 13.71
N SER A 39 -9.32 2.29 13.16
CA SER A 39 -7.89 2.51 13.45
C SER A 39 -7.35 3.83 12.88
N GLN A 40 -7.93 4.35 11.80
CA GLN A 40 -7.55 5.64 11.22
C GLN A 40 -8.16 6.86 11.91
N ARG A 41 -9.08 6.68 12.87
CA ARG A 41 -9.77 7.79 13.54
C ARG A 41 -8.81 8.70 14.31
N GLU A 42 -7.87 8.14 15.05
CA GLU A 42 -6.87 8.92 15.81
C GLU A 42 -6.03 9.79 14.89
N LEU A 43 -5.62 9.25 13.73
CA LEU A 43 -4.86 10.00 12.73
C LEU A 43 -5.67 11.17 12.18
N LEU A 44 -6.96 10.97 11.90
CA LEU A 44 -7.86 12.04 11.45
C LEU A 44 -8.03 13.14 12.50
N GLU A 45 -8.13 12.77 13.78
CA GLU A 45 -8.22 13.72 14.89
C GLU A 45 -6.92 14.53 15.02
N MET A 46 -5.75 13.88 14.99
CA MET A 46 -4.45 14.56 14.97
C MET A 46 -4.29 15.53 13.79
N PHE A 47 -4.75 15.12 12.61
CA PHE A 47 -4.71 15.97 11.41
C PHE A 47 -5.59 17.21 11.53
N ARG A 48 -6.79 17.05 12.09
CA ARG A 48 -7.69 18.19 12.36
C ARG A 48 -7.03 19.18 13.33
N ASP A 49 -6.32 18.66 14.32
CA ASP A 49 -5.72 19.46 15.39
C ASP A 49 -4.34 20.05 15.00
N LEU A 50 -3.78 19.66 13.84
CA LEU A 50 -2.46 20.11 13.35
C LEU A 50 -2.38 21.63 13.04
N HIS A 51 -3.49 22.36 13.05
CA HIS A 51 -3.56 23.83 12.89
C HIS A 51 -2.67 24.39 11.76
N LEU A 52 -2.66 23.74 10.60
CA LEU A 52 -1.90 24.21 9.43
C LEU A 52 -2.52 25.52 8.89
N ALA A 53 -1.79 26.62 9.04
CA ALA A 53 -2.20 27.94 8.54
C ALA A 53 -1.20 28.47 7.51
N VAL A 54 -1.71 28.92 6.37
CA VAL A 54 -0.91 29.59 5.33
C VAL A 54 -1.08 31.09 5.46
N LYS A 55 0.03 31.82 5.62
CA LYS A 55 0.04 33.28 5.67
C LYS A 55 0.44 33.85 4.30
N PHE A 56 -0.40 34.72 3.75
CA PHE A 56 -0.14 35.40 2.48
C PHE A 56 0.42 36.80 2.72
N ALA A 57 1.37 37.21 1.88
CA ALA A 57 1.82 38.60 1.79
C ALA A 57 1.03 39.30 0.67
N PRO A 58 0.65 40.59 0.82
CA PRO A 58 -0.07 41.32 -0.21
C PRO A 58 0.71 41.41 -1.52
N GLY A 59 0.02 41.34 -2.66
CA GLY A 59 0.58 41.66 -3.99
C GLY A 59 1.25 40.50 -4.74
N VAL A 60 1.17 39.26 -4.26
CA VAL A 60 1.77 38.09 -4.94
C VAL A 60 0.79 36.92 -4.99
N LEU A 61 0.55 36.38 -6.19
CA LEU A 61 -0.14 35.12 -6.37
C LEU A 61 0.80 33.99 -5.94
N LYS A 62 0.38 33.15 -4.99
CA LYS A 62 1.15 31.98 -4.54
C LYS A 62 0.32 30.71 -4.69
N LEU A 63 0.90 29.73 -5.38
CA LEU A 63 0.43 28.35 -5.38
C LEU A 63 1.31 27.56 -4.42
N GLY A 64 0.70 26.89 -3.45
CA GLY A 64 1.40 26.05 -2.49
C GLY A 64 0.74 24.68 -2.41
N MET A 65 1.56 23.64 -2.25
CA MET A 65 1.12 22.26 -2.06
C MET A 65 1.78 21.73 -0.79
N ILE A 66 0.98 21.21 0.13
CA ILE A 66 1.47 20.47 1.30
C ILE A 66 1.32 18.99 0.98
N THR A 67 2.43 18.26 1.05
CA THR A 67 2.45 16.81 0.88
C THR A 67 2.79 16.17 2.22
N ILE A 68 2.02 15.17 2.63
CA ILE A 68 2.28 14.40 3.84
C ILE A 68 2.45 12.95 3.42
N SER A 69 3.60 12.38 3.75
CA SER A 69 4.00 11.02 3.41
C SER A 69 4.73 10.41 4.60
N ASN A 70 4.73 9.08 4.72
CA ASN A 70 5.60 8.41 5.68
C ASN A 70 7.05 8.32 5.15
N GLY A 71 8.02 8.25 6.07
CA GLY A 71 9.42 8.03 5.72
C GLY A 71 9.76 6.58 5.39
N LEU A 72 8.81 5.65 5.48
CA LEU A 72 9.07 4.21 5.40
C LEU A 72 9.75 3.80 4.08
N LEU A 73 9.31 4.36 2.95
CA LEU A 73 9.92 4.05 1.65
C LEU A 73 11.34 4.61 1.54
N GLU A 74 11.60 5.77 2.14
CA GLU A 74 12.93 6.37 2.21
C GLU A 74 13.85 5.54 3.12
N GLU A 75 13.36 5.10 4.28
CA GLU A 75 14.08 4.18 5.16
C GLU A 75 14.42 2.86 4.46
N ILE A 76 13.45 2.26 3.76
CA ILE A 76 13.70 1.06 2.96
C ILE A 76 14.76 1.34 1.90
N ALA A 77 14.67 2.46 1.18
CA ALA A 77 15.64 2.83 0.15
C ALA A 77 17.06 2.96 0.72
N ASN A 78 17.21 3.61 1.87
CA ASN A 78 18.50 3.79 2.56
C ASN A 78 19.09 2.46 3.03
N CYS A 79 18.26 1.49 3.40
CA CYS A 79 18.72 0.14 3.75
C CYS A 79 19.07 -0.74 2.53
N GLN A 80 18.84 -0.27 1.29
CA GLN A 80 19.15 -1.03 0.08
C GLN A 80 20.56 -0.77 -0.49
N ASP A 81 21.41 -0.04 0.23
CA ASP A 81 22.83 0.17 -0.13
C ASP A 81 23.74 -1.02 0.24
N ASP A 82 23.16 -2.13 0.68
CA ASP A 82 23.87 -3.37 0.98
C ASP A 82 24.56 -3.99 -0.25
N GLU A 83 25.75 -4.55 -0.04
CA GLU A 83 26.63 -5.10 -1.09
C GLU A 83 25.93 -6.21 -1.90
N LEU A 84 25.08 -7.01 -1.25
CA LEU A 84 24.30 -8.07 -1.90
C LEU A 84 23.16 -7.52 -2.79
N LEU A 85 22.59 -6.38 -2.41
CA LEU A 85 21.54 -5.72 -3.20
C LEU A 85 22.14 -4.95 -4.38
N MET A 86 23.34 -4.39 -4.23
CA MET A 86 24.11 -3.82 -5.33
C MET A 86 24.51 -4.89 -6.35
N ALA A 87 24.94 -6.08 -5.91
CA ALA A 87 25.20 -7.20 -6.81
C ALA A 87 23.94 -7.64 -7.59
N LYS A 88 22.76 -7.58 -6.97
CA LYS A 88 21.48 -7.82 -7.67
C LYS A 88 21.14 -6.71 -8.66
N ARG A 89 21.40 -5.44 -8.33
CA ARG A 89 21.24 -4.31 -9.27
C ARG A 89 22.12 -4.50 -10.51
N ASP A 90 23.36 -4.94 -10.33
CA ASP A 90 24.27 -5.26 -11.43
C ASP A 90 23.73 -6.36 -12.36
N LEU A 91 23.12 -7.42 -11.80
CA LEU A 91 22.51 -8.50 -12.58
C LEU A 91 21.27 -8.04 -13.35
N ILE A 92 20.52 -7.09 -12.81
CA ILE A 92 19.37 -6.45 -13.47
C ILE A 92 19.86 -5.61 -14.65
N ILE A 93 20.91 -4.80 -14.46
CA ILE A 93 21.50 -3.97 -15.52
C ILE A 93 22.02 -4.84 -16.67
N ARG A 94 22.60 -6.01 -16.34
CA ARG A 94 23.07 -6.99 -17.33
C ARG A 94 21.94 -7.74 -18.05
N GLY A 95 20.68 -7.53 -17.66
CA GLY A 95 19.50 -8.14 -18.29
C GLY A 95 19.28 -9.61 -17.93
N THR A 96 19.94 -10.11 -16.88
CA THR A 96 19.94 -11.54 -16.53
C THR A 96 18.73 -11.96 -15.69
N THR A 97 18.06 -11.02 -15.02
CA THR A 97 16.92 -11.31 -14.12
C THR A 97 15.68 -10.51 -14.51
N THR A 98 14.54 -11.19 -14.70
CA THR A 98 13.25 -10.57 -15.09
C THR A 98 12.31 -10.30 -13.91
N GLU A 99 12.50 -11.01 -12.81
CA GLU A 99 11.62 -10.98 -11.62
C GLU A 99 11.88 -9.79 -10.71
N VAL A 100 13.12 -9.28 -10.70
CA VAL A 100 13.55 -8.16 -9.85
C VAL A 100 13.79 -6.93 -10.71
N LYS A 101 13.22 -5.80 -10.31
CA LYS A 101 13.28 -4.54 -11.04
C LYS A 101 13.52 -3.38 -10.08
N VAL A 102 14.07 -2.28 -10.58
CA VAL A 102 14.20 -1.03 -9.83
C VAL A 102 13.05 -0.12 -10.23
N GLY A 103 12.31 0.39 -9.25
CA GLY A 103 11.22 1.36 -9.46
C GLY A 103 11.75 2.78 -9.75
N PRO A 104 10.87 3.71 -10.14
CA PRO A 104 11.24 5.12 -10.37
C PRO A 104 11.68 5.83 -9.08
N ASP A 105 11.36 5.25 -7.92
CA ASP A 105 11.77 5.64 -6.57
C ASP A 105 13.17 5.10 -6.19
N ASN A 106 13.89 4.48 -7.12
CA ASN A 106 15.16 3.77 -6.89
C ASN A 106 15.07 2.57 -5.92
N ILE A 107 13.85 2.10 -5.63
CA ILE A 107 13.60 0.98 -4.72
C ILE A 107 13.56 -0.33 -5.51
N LEU A 108 14.29 -1.34 -5.02
CA LEU A 108 14.27 -2.69 -5.55
C LEU A 108 12.91 -3.36 -5.28
N ARG A 109 12.32 -3.94 -6.32
CA ARG A 109 11.03 -4.63 -6.26
C ARG A 109 11.13 -6.03 -6.89
N CYS A 110 10.61 -7.03 -6.19
CA CYS A 110 10.48 -8.39 -6.70
C CYS A 110 8.99 -8.66 -7.01
N ASN A 111 8.68 -9.00 -8.27
CA ASN A 111 7.29 -9.22 -8.72
C ASN A 111 6.35 -8.07 -8.35
N GLY A 112 6.84 -6.82 -8.47
CA GLY A 112 6.09 -5.60 -8.15
C GLY A 112 6.02 -5.23 -6.66
N ARG A 113 6.52 -6.08 -5.75
CA ARG A 113 6.53 -5.83 -4.30
C ARG A 113 7.87 -5.26 -3.86
N VAL A 114 7.84 -4.33 -2.91
CA VAL A 114 9.05 -3.71 -2.32
C VAL A 114 9.90 -4.76 -1.62
N CYS A 115 11.20 -4.79 -1.93
CA CYS A 115 12.16 -5.63 -1.23
C CYS A 115 12.62 -4.93 0.06
N VAL A 116 12.35 -5.54 1.21
CA VAL A 116 12.83 -5.06 2.50
C VAL A 116 14.12 -5.81 2.84
N HIS A 117 15.20 -5.08 3.11
CA HIS A 117 16.45 -5.68 3.56
C HIS A 117 16.26 -6.30 4.96
N ASP A 118 16.95 -7.41 5.27
CA ASP A 118 16.77 -8.17 6.53
C ASP A 118 17.46 -7.51 7.74
N THR A 119 17.38 -6.18 7.82
CA THR A 119 17.67 -5.43 9.03
C THR A 119 16.56 -5.70 10.04
N LYS A 120 16.93 -6.26 11.20
CA LYS A 120 15.97 -6.66 12.25
C LYS A 120 15.03 -5.52 12.64
N ASP A 121 15.53 -4.29 12.73
CA ASP A 121 14.73 -3.14 13.16
C ASP A 121 13.60 -2.84 12.17
N LEU A 122 13.92 -2.59 10.90
CA LEU A 122 12.93 -2.27 9.86
C LEU A 122 11.94 -3.41 9.61
N ARG A 123 12.42 -4.66 9.59
CA ARG A 123 11.57 -5.83 9.41
C ARG A 123 10.60 -6.00 10.57
N ASN A 124 11.07 -5.85 11.81
CA ASN A 124 10.22 -5.96 12.99
C ASN A 124 9.19 -4.83 13.02
N THR A 125 9.58 -3.59 12.75
CA THR A 125 8.64 -2.46 12.69
C THR A 125 7.52 -2.69 11.68
N ILE A 126 7.86 -3.18 10.47
CA ILE A 126 6.84 -3.49 9.44
C ILE A 126 5.92 -4.62 9.90
N LEU A 127 6.47 -5.67 10.52
CA LEU A 127 5.67 -6.81 11.00
C LEU A 127 4.78 -6.45 12.18
N GLU A 128 5.29 -5.66 13.13
CA GLU A 128 4.52 -5.16 14.27
C GLU A 128 3.37 -4.28 13.81
N GLU A 129 3.62 -3.35 12.87
CA GLU A 129 2.59 -2.46 12.36
C GLU A 129 1.56 -3.21 11.50
N ALA A 130 1.98 -4.20 10.71
CA ALA A 130 1.06 -5.05 9.95
C ALA A 130 0.22 -5.99 10.82
N HIS A 131 0.62 -6.22 12.08
CA HIS A 131 -0.08 -7.10 13.00
C HIS A 131 -1.11 -6.37 13.88
N LYS A 132 -0.97 -5.05 14.06
CA LYS A 132 -1.95 -4.21 14.78
C LYS A 132 -3.27 -4.10 14.02
#